data_AF-A0A7W0XTJ4-F1
#
_entry.id   AF-A0A7W0XTJ4-F1
#
_cell.length_a   1.000
_cell.length_b   1.000
_cell.length_c   1.000
_cell.angle_alpha   90.00
_cell.angle_beta   90.00
_cell.angle_gamma   90.00
#
_symmetry.space_group_name_H-M   'P 1'
#
loop_
_entity.id
_entity.type
_entity.pdbx_description
1 polymer ?
#
loop_
_entity_poly.entity_id
_entity_poly.type
_entity_poly.pdbx_seq_one_letter_code
_entity_poly.pdbx_strand_id
1 'polypeptide(L)'
;MSLGIETTESTVGGHLLGTFALADPTGATAIPGVWVAGNVADLRAQVISSAAAGLNAAAAINADLIAEDVRDALAARRVTAGAA
;
A
#
# COMPACT_ATOMS: atom_id res chain seq x y z
N MET A 1 -10.94 -2.28 -16.25
CA MET A 1 -11.38 -1.28 -15.24
C MET A 1 -10.16 -0.89 -14.43
N SER A 2 -9.94 0.41 -14.18
CA SER A 2 -8.86 0.87 -13.29
C SER A 2 -9.27 0.69 -11.84
N LEU A 3 -8.30 0.50 -10.94
CA LEU A 3 -8.53 0.25 -9.52
C LEU A 3 -9.04 1.49 -8.76
N GLY A 4 -9.04 2.68 -9.38
CA GLY A 4 -9.49 3.94 -8.75
C GLY A 4 -8.43 4.65 -7.91
N ILE A 5 -7.15 4.29 -8.05
CA ILE A 5 -6.05 4.93 -7.31
C ILE A 5 -5.97 6.42 -7.68
N GLU A 6 -5.97 7.28 -6.67
CA GLU A 6 -5.79 8.72 -6.82
C GLU A 6 -4.35 9.03 -7.24
N THR A 7 -4.20 9.92 -8.22
CA THR A 7 -2.90 10.34 -8.75
C THR A 7 -2.79 11.85 -8.79
N THR A 8 -1.59 12.38 -8.61
CA THR A 8 -1.30 13.80 -8.74
C THR A 8 -0.13 14.07 -9.68
N GLU A 9 -0.06 15.28 -10.21
CA GLU A 9 1.02 15.74 -11.08
C GLU A 9 2.20 16.25 -10.25
N SER A 10 3.42 15.97 -10.73
CA SER A 10 4.65 16.55 -10.20
C SER A 10 5.26 17.48 -11.24
N THR A 11 5.69 18.67 -10.81
CA THR A 11 6.36 19.64 -11.67
C THR A 11 7.76 19.96 -11.15
N VAL A 12 8.70 20.20 -12.07
CA VAL A 12 10.08 20.60 -11.76
C VAL A 12 10.43 21.81 -12.61
N GLY A 13 10.76 22.94 -11.96
CA GLY A 13 11.09 24.18 -12.67
C GLY A 13 10.00 24.63 -13.64
N GLY A 14 8.72 24.43 -13.29
CA GLY A 14 7.56 24.76 -14.13
C GLY A 14 7.24 23.75 -15.23
N HIS A 15 7.98 22.66 -15.37
CA HIS A 15 7.73 21.62 -16.38
C HIS A 15 7.09 20.39 -15.73
N LEU A 16 6.11 19.78 -16.39
CA LEU A 16 5.52 18.51 -15.95
C LEU A 16 6.59 17.41 -15.95
N LEU A 17 6.88 16.86 -14.77
CA LEU A 17 7.75 15.71 -14.60
C LEU A 17 6.99 14.41 -14.88
N GLY A 18 5.71 14.36 -14.47
CA GLY A 18 4.81 13.24 -14.70
C GLY A 18 3.71 13.17 -13.63
N THR A 19 3.03 12.03 -13.58
CA THR A 19 1.92 11.74 -12.67
C THR A 19 2.28 10.56 -11.78
N PHE A 20 2.00 10.65 -10.48
CA PHE A 20 2.28 9.59 -9.52
C PHE A 20 1.09 9.30 -8.60
N ALA A 21 1.04 8.10 -8.06
CA ALA A 21 0.00 7.64 -7.14
C ALA A 21 0.19 8.25 -5.75
N LEU A 22 -0.91 8.71 -5.14
CA LEU A 22 -0.89 9.14 -3.75
C LEU A 22 -0.85 7.94 -2.81
N ALA A 23 0.11 7.95 -1.91
CA ALA A 23 0.28 6.94 -0.88
C ALA A 23 1.00 7.50 0.34
N ASP A 24 0.83 6.83 1.47
CA ASP A 24 1.60 7.12 2.69
C ASP A 24 3.06 6.58 2.58
N PRO A 25 3.93 6.84 3.58
CA PRO A 25 5.33 6.37 3.54
C PRO A 25 5.51 4.84 3.49
N THR A 26 4.49 4.06 3.84
CA THR A 26 4.49 2.60 3.70
C THR A 26 4.04 2.14 2.33
N GLY A 27 3.57 3.07 1.48
CA GLY A 27 3.01 2.79 0.17
C GLY A 27 1.51 2.56 0.19
N ALA A 28 0.82 2.72 1.33
CA ALA A 28 -0.62 2.48 1.42
C ALA A 28 -1.40 3.58 0.68
N THR A 29 -2.29 3.18 -0.21
CA THR A 29 -3.20 4.12 -0.90
C THR A 29 -4.46 4.37 -0.08
N ALA A 30 -5.32 5.28 -0.54
CA ALA A 30 -6.66 5.47 0.06
C ALA A 30 -7.58 4.25 -0.12
N ILE A 31 -7.22 3.28 -0.96
CA ILE A 31 -8.00 2.06 -1.19
C ILE A 31 -7.48 0.97 -0.25
N PRO A 32 -8.31 0.44 0.67
CA PRO A 32 -7.92 -0.65 1.55
C PRO A 32 -7.41 -1.86 0.76
N GLY A 33 -6.30 -2.44 1.19
CA GLY A 33 -5.70 -3.60 0.52
C GLY A 33 -4.83 -3.26 -0.71
N VAL A 34 -4.60 -1.98 -1.02
CA VAL A 34 -3.85 -1.55 -2.19
C VAL A 34 -2.64 -0.69 -1.80
N TRP A 35 -1.46 -1.17 -2.17
CA TRP A 35 -0.18 -0.49 -1.98
C TRP A 35 0.52 -0.21 -3.31
N VAL A 36 1.37 0.81 -3.30
CA VAL A 36 2.24 1.21 -4.40
C VAL A 36 3.68 1.37 -3.91
N ALA A 37 4.67 1.13 -4.77
CA ALA A 37 6.07 1.22 -4.39
C ALA A 37 6.96 1.69 -5.55
N GLY A 38 8.02 2.43 -5.19
CA GLY A 38 9.00 2.93 -6.14
C GLY A 38 8.48 4.05 -7.02
N ASN A 39 8.92 4.09 -8.29
CA ASN A 39 8.71 5.26 -9.16
C ASN A 39 7.26 5.66 -9.38
N VAL A 40 6.31 4.73 -9.24
CA VAL A 40 4.88 5.03 -9.34
C VAL A 40 4.37 5.89 -8.18
N ALA A 41 5.04 5.87 -7.02
CA ALA A 41 4.72 6.70 -5.84
C ALA A 41 5.72 7.87 -5.66
N ASP A 42 6.93 7.77 -6.22
CA ASP A 42 7.90 8.87 -6.26
C ASP A 42 8.67 8.85 -7.58
N LEU A 43 8.30 9.75 -8.50
CA LEU A 43 8.91 9.83 -9.85
C LEU A 43 10.42 10.00 -9.83
N ARG A 44 11.00 10.52 -8.74
CA ARG A 44 12.43 10.81 -8.63
C ARG A 44 13.21 9.66 -7.99
N ALA A 45 12.52 8.66 -7.44
CA ALA A 45 13.14 7.52 -6.78
C ALA A 45 14.12 6.82 -7.73
N GLN A 46 15.35 6.62 -7.29
CA GLN A 46 16.32 5.82 -8.02
C GLN A 46 16.20 4.35 -7.61
N VAL A 47 16.80 3.44 -8.38
CA VAL A 47 16.62 1.99 -8.24
C VAL A 47 16.67 1.49 -6.78
N ILE A 48 17.65 1.95 -5.99
CA ILE A 48 17.80 1.55 -4.59
C ILE A 48 16.67 2.10 -3.70
N SER A 49 16.28 3.36 -3.90
CA SER A 49 15.13 3.95 -3.20
C SER A 49 13.82 3.26 -3.58
N SER A 50 13.65 2.90 -4.86
CA SER A 50 12.49 2.14 -5.33
C SER A 50 12.43 0.74 -4.71
N ALA A 51 13.57 0.06 -4.57
CA ALA A 51 13.66 -1.22 -3.88
C ALA A 51 13.34 -1.08 -2.38
N ALA A 52 13.83 -0.04 -1.71
CA ALA A 52 13.52 0.23 -0.30
C ALA A 52 12.02 0.52 -0.10
N ALA A 53 11.39 1.27 -1.01
CA ALA A 53 9.94 1.47 -0.99
C ALA A 53 9.18 0.13 -1.14
N GLY A 54 9.69 -0.78 -2.00
CA GLY A 54 9.14 -2.13 -2.15
C GLY A 54 9.22 -2.94 -0.86
N LEU A 55 10.34 -2.86 -0.13
CA LEU A 55 10.49 -3.48 1.19
C LEU A 55 9.45 -2.95 2.19
N ASN A 56 9.27 -1.64 2.25
CA ASN A 56 8.30 -1.01 3.17
C ASN A 56 6.86 -1.45 2.85
N ALA A 57 6.48 -1.44 1.57
CA ALA A 57 5.16 -1.89 1.15
C ALA A 57 4.93 -3.38 1.45
N ALA A 58 5.92 -4.23 1.19
CA ALA A 58 5.82 -5.65 1.51
C ALA A 58 5.67 -5.91 3.01
N ALA A 59 6.40 -5.17 3.85
CA ALA A 59 6.28 -5.26 5.30
C ALA A 59 4.89 -4.82 5.78
N ALA A 60 4.33 -3.74 5.22
CA ALA A 60 3.00 -3.25 5.54
C ALA A 60 1.91 -4.24 5.11
N ILE A 61 1.99 -4.77 3.89
CA ILE A 61 1.09 -5.82 3.39
C ILE A 61 1.13 -7.04 4.32
N ASN A 62 2.32 -7.51 4.69
CA ASN A 62 2.44 -8.66 5.57
C ASN A 62 1.84 -8.41 6.95
N ALA A 63 2.05 -7.22 7.52
CA ALA A 63 1.46 -6.84 8.80
C ALA A 63 -0.08 -6.79 8.73
N ASP A 64 -0.64 -6.25 7.65
CA ASP A 64 -2.10 -6.19 7.45
C ASP A 64 -2.71 -7.60 7.32
N LEU A 65 -2.09 -8.47 6.52
CA LEU A 65 -2.51 -9.87 6.39
C LEU A 65 -2.44 -10.64 7.71
N ILE A 66 -1.38 -10.45 8.50
CA ILE A 66 -1.30 -11.06 9.84
C ILE A 66 -2.43 -10.56 10.74
N ALA A 67 -2.76 -9.26 10.68
CA ALA A 67 -3.87 -8.71 11.44
C ALA A 67 -5.23 -9.26 10.97
N GLU A 68 -5.39 -9.51 9.68
CA GLU A 68 -6.54 -10.21 9.11
C GLU A 68 -6.66 -11.65 9.64
N ASP A 69 -5.60 -12.44 9.53
CA ASP A 69 -5.54 -13.83 10.02
C ASP A 69 -5.92 -13.92 11.51
N VAL A 70 -5.43 -12.98 12.33
CA VAL A 70 -5.77 -12.91 13.76
C VAL A 70 -7.26 -12.62 13.96
N ARG A 71 -7.85 -11.68 13.21
CA ARG A 71 -9.28 -11.37 13.30
C ARG A 71 -10.13 -12.58 12.95
N ASP A 72 -9.76 -13.30 11.90
CA ASP A 72 -10.49 -14.48 11.42
C ASP A 72 -10.39 -15.65 12.40
N ALA A 73 -9.20 -15.91 12.94
CA ALA A 73 -9.01 -16.93 13.97
C ALA A 73 -9.84 -16.65 15.24
N LEU A 74 -9.90 -15.38 15.67
CA LEU A 74 -10.73 -14.98 16.81
C LEU A 74 -12.22 -15.10 16.51
N ALA A 75 -12.67 -14.79 15.29
CA ALA A 75 -14.06 -14.96 14.88
C ALA A 75 -14.46 -16.45 14.88
N ALA A 76 -13.65 -17.32 14.27
CA ALA A 76 -13.86 -18.76 14.25
C ALA A 76 -13.95 -19.35 15.67
N ARG A 77 -13.06 -18.93 16.58
CA ARG A 77 -13.07 -19.41 17.96
C ARG A 77 -14.35 -19.04 18.73
N ARG A 78 -14.92 -17.85 18.47
CA ARG A 78 -16.20 -17.43 19.09
C ARG A 78 -17.36 -18.29 18.60
N VAL A 79 -17.38 -18.63 17.32
CA VAL A 79 -18.40 -19.53 16.74
C VAL A 79 -18.34 -20.91 17.41
N THR A 80 -17.16 -21.50 17.53
CA THR A 80 -17.00 -22.80 18.19
C THR A 80 -17.39 -22.76 19.67
N ALA A 81 -17.04 -21.69 20.39
CA ALA A 81 -17.38 -21.53 21.81
C ALA A 81 -18.87 -21.29 22.06
N GLY A 82 -19.60 -20.70 21.12
CA GLY A 82 -21.05 -20.49 21.21
C GLY A 82 -21.89 -21.68 20.75
N ALA A 83 -21.28 -22.66 20.07
CA ALA A 83 -21.92 -23.90 19.62
C ALA A 83 -21.76 -25.07 20.61
N ALA A 84 -20.98 -24.88 21.67
CA ALA A 84 -20.78 -25.82 22.79
C ALA A 84 -21.68 -25.46 23.97
#